data_AF-A0A959EB52-F1
#
_entry.id   AF-A0A959EB52-F1
#
_cell.length_a   1.000
_cell.length_b   1.000
_cell.length_c   1.000
_cell.angle_alpha   90.00
_cell.angle_beta   90.00
_cell.angle_gamma   90.00
#
_symmetry.space_group_name_H-M   'P 1'
#
loop_
_entity.id
_entity.type
_entity.pdbx_description
1 polymer ?
#
loop_
_entity_poly.entity_id
_entity_poly.type
_entity_poly.pdbx_seq_one_letter_code
_entity_poly.pdbx_strand_id
1 'polypeptide(L)'
;MSNDVNIEQIHRYLSGEMEVTEREAFEAALEKDEALQEAVRFEQQLLGAIEQSFEQQARQDIGQVHRQLKEQGFFEAPRSIRLLVLRIAAAAAVIALGIGIGWFALKPPAFDPALAFSQYFQPDSTEVDGIIESLTSVGFTPEMNRSDSLREALLLYRAGNHQQASGFLEIFLRDHPQNDTARFYLALAELSLSQYEPAAERLSGLARADGFGQQKQAQWYLALCYLRMANGLNPARQVLEKLAEDESFDKQAEARELLEKLPQ
;
A
#
# COMPACT_ATOMS: atom_id res chain seq x y z
N MET A 1 42.36 -19.78 103.40
CA MET A 1 42.49 -18.88 102.23
C MET A 1 41.72 -19.56 101.12
N SER A 2 40.76 -18.82 100.56
CA SER A 2 39.54 -19.32 99.92
C SER A 2 39.80 -20.27 98.75
N ASN A 3 39.06 -21.38 98.74
CA ASN A 3 38.98 -22.32 97.63
C ASN A 3 38.11 -21.66 96.52
N ASP A 4 38.63 -20.61 95.88
CA ASP A 4 37.97 -19.99 94.73
C ASP A 4 38.13 -20.93 93.55
N VAL A 5 37.05 -21.64 93.21
CA VAL A 5 36.98 -22.46 92.00
C VAL A 5 37.31 -21.57 90.81
N ASN A 6 38.47 -21.82 90.19
CA ASN A 6 38.97 -20.98 89.11
C ASN A 6 38.18 -21.26 87.83
N ILE A 7 37.21 -20.40 87.52
CA ILE A 7 36.34 -20.49 86.34
C ILE A 7 37.16 -20.56 85.04
N GLU A 8 38.32 -19.91 84.98
CA GLU A 8 39.23 -19.96 83.83
C GLU A 8 39.76 -21.38 83.57
N GLN A 9 40.02 -22.15 84.64
CA GLN A 9 40.43 -23.55 84.51
C GLN A 9 39.26 -24.42 84.02
N ILE A 10 38.03 -24.18 84.49
CA ILE A 10 36.85 -24.87 83.98
C ILE A 10 36.66 -24.60 82.49
N HIS A 11 36.80 -23.34 82.06
CA HIS A 11 36.66 -22.98 80.65
C HIS A 11 37.72 -23.63 79.78
N ARG A 12 39.00 -23.57 80.19
CA ARG A 12 40.11 -24.23 79.46
C ARG A 12 39.95 -25.74 79.39
N TYR A 13 39.40 -26.36 80.43
CA TYR A 13 39.05 -27.78 80.43
C TYR A 13 37.94 -28.10 79.43
N LEU A 14 36.85 -27.32 79.43
CA LEU A 14 35.71 -27.51 78.53
C LEU A 14 36.02 -27.17 77.07
N SER A 15 36.92 -26.20 76.81
CA SER A 15 37.40 -25.84 75.47
C SER A 15 38.48 -26.80 74.93
N GLY A 16 39.07 -27.64 75.78
CA GLY A 16 40.14 -28.56 75.41
C GLY A 16 41.53 -27.93 75.31
N GLU A 17 41.74 -26.78 75.94
CA GLU A 17 42.97 -25.96 75.90
C GLU A 17 43.94 -26.24 77.07
N MET A 18 43.68 -27.30 77.85
CA MET A 18 44.59 -27.76 78.90
C MET A 18 45.65 -28.72 78.35
N GLU A 19 46.90 -28.52 78.78
CA GLU A 19 47.99 -29.47 78.52
C GLU A 19 47.72 -30.80 79.22
N VAL A 20 48.24 -31.92 78.70
CA VAL A 20 47.93 -33.28 79.18
C VAL A 20 48.16 -33.43 80.69
N THR A 21 49.30 -32.94 81.19
CA THR A 21 49.65 -33.01 82.61
C THR A 21 48.78 -32.11 83.50
N GLU A 22 48.32 -30.98 82.97
CA GLU A 22 47.44 -30.03 83.66
C GLU A 22 46.02 -30.60 83.75
N ARG A 23 45.56 -31.21 82.67
CA ARG A 23 44.27 -31.89 82.57
C ARG A 23 44.17 -33.08 83.52
N GLU A 24 45.20 -33.93 83.59
CA GLU A 24 45.23 -35.07 84.52
C GLU A 24 45.13 -34.60 85.99
N ALA A 25 45.80 -33.51 86.34
CA ALA A 25 45.70 -32.92 87.68
C ALA A 25 44.31 -32.32 87.95
N PHE A 26 43.69 -31.70 86.95
CA PHE A 26 42.34 -31.15 87.03
C PHE A 26 41.28 -32.25 87.17
N GLU A 27 41.39 -33.34 86.40
CA GLU A 27 40.50 -34.50 86.48
C GLU A 27 40.62 -35.21 87.84
N ALA A 28 41.84 -35.34 88.39
CA ALA A 28 42.06 -35.89 89.73
C ALA A 28 41.47 -35.01 90.85
N ALA A 29 41.44 -33.68 90.66
CA ALA A 29 40.76 -32.75 91.57
C ALA A 29 39.23 -32.85 91.43
N LEU A 30 38.75 -32.99 90.19
CA LEU A 30 37.33 -33.16 89.88
C LEU A 30 36.73 -34.42 90.53
N GLU A 31 37.49 -35.51 90.64
CA GLU A 31 37.03 -36.73 91.33
C GLU A 31 36.80 -36.54 92.84
N LYS A 32 37.49 -35.57 93.47
CA LYS A 32 37.54 -35.42 94.93
C LYS A 32 36.77 -34.20 95.45
N ASP A 33 36.61 -33.17 94.63
CA ASP A 33 35.98 -31.91 95.01
C ASP A 33 34.56 -31.78 94.43
N GLU A 34 33.54 -31.94 95.28
CA GLU A 34 32.14 -31.82 94.89
C GLU A 34 31.78 -30.40 94.38
N ALA A 35 32.41 -29.35 94.92
CA ALA A 35 32.14 -27.98 94.50
C ALA A 35 32.67 -27.71 93.08
N LEU A 36 33.83 -28.31 92.74
CA LEU A 36 34.38 -28.27 91.39
C LEU A 36 33.48 -29.05 90.39
N GLN A 37 32.92 -30.20 90.80
CA GLN A 37 31.98 -30.96 89.97
C GLN A 37 30.72 -30.16 89.64
N GLU A 38 30.13 -29.49 90.64
CA GLU A 38 28.94 -28.67 90.46
C GLU A 38 29.21 -27.48 89.53
N ALA A 39 30.35 -26.80 89.70
CA ALA A 39 30.75 -25.68 88.85
C ALA A 39 30.98 -26.10 87.38
N VAL A 40 31.62 -27.25 87.13
CA VAL A 40 31.81 -27.78 85.77
C VAL A 40 30.47 -28.16 85.13
N ARG A 41 29.55 -28.78 85.88
CA ARG A 41 28.21 -29.13 85.38
C ARG A 41 27.39 -27.88 85.04
N PHE A 42 27.46 -26.86 85.88
CA PHE A 42 26.78 -25.60 85.65
C PHE A 42 27.26 -24.94 84.35
N GLU A 43 28.58 -24.89 84.13
CA GLU A 43 29.16 -24.30 82.92
C GLU A 43 28.79 -25.10 81.66
N GLN A 44 28.80 -26.43 81.72
CA GLN A 44 28.34 -27.28 80.62
C GLN A 44 26.87 -27.05 80.27
N GLN A 45 26.01 -26.87 81.28
CA GLN A 45 24.58 -26.58 81.07
C GLN A 45 24.37 -25.19 80.45
N LEU A 46 25.16 -24.20 80.89
CA LEU A 46 25.10 -22.83 80.39
C LEU A 46 25.54 -22.76 78.92
N LEU A 47 26.67 -23.38 78.58
CA LEU A 47 27.15 -23.46 77.19
C LEU A 47 26.14 -24.17 76.27
N GLY A 48 25.59 -25.31 76.72
CA GLY A 48 24.58 -26.04 75.96
C GLY A 48 23.29 -25.24 75.73
N ALA A 49 22.84 -24.49 76.74
CA ALA A 49 21.66 -23.63 76.62
C ALA A 49 21.88 -22.48 75.64
N ILE A 50 23.06 -21.86 75.64
CA ILE A 50 23.43 -20.79 74.71
C ILE A 50 23.44 -21.32 73.28
N GLU A 51 24.11 -22.44 73.03
CA GLU A 51 24.23 -23.03 71.69
C GLU A 51 22.84 -23.40 71.13
N GLN A 52 22.00 -24.04 71.95
CA GLN A 52 20.64 -24.40 71.54
C GLN A 52 19.78 -23.15 71.23
N SER A 53 19.92 -22.08 72.02
CA SER A 53 19.19 -20.84 71.80
C SER A 53 19.62 -20.17 70.47
N PHE A 54 20.91 -20.21 70.16
CA PHE A 54 21.47 -19.63 68.95
C PHE A 54 21.04 -20.41 67.70
N GLU A 55 21.09 -21.74 67.74
CA GLU A 55 20.63 -22.57 66.62
C GLU A 55 19.13 -22.35 66.34
N GLN A 56 18.32 -22.26 67.40
CA GLN A 56 16.91 -21.99 67.26
C GLN A 56 16.64 -20.61 66.64
N GLN A 57 17.38 -19.59 67.06
CA GLN A 57 17.25 -18.24 66.51
C GLN A 57 17.70 -18.18 65.05
N ALA A 58 18.83 -18.80 64.71
CA ALA A 58 19.33 -18.86 63.32
C ALA A 58 18.31 -19.55 62.38
N ARG A 59 17.68 -20.64 62.82
CA ARG A 59 16.61 -21.31 62.05
C ARG A 59 15.39 -20.40 61.85
N GLN A 60 15.01 -19.63 62.86
CA GLN A 60 13.91 -18.69 62.77
C GLN A 60 14.21 -17.55 61.79
N ASP A 61 15.39 -16.95 61.87
CA ASP A 61 15.82 -15.85 61.00
C ASP A 61 15.87 -16.29 59.54
N ILE A 62 16.48 -17.45 59.26
CA ILE A 62 16.49 -18.03 57.90
C ILE A 62 15.05 -18.28 57.41
N GLY A 63 14.19 -18.82 58.27
CA GLY A 63 12.79 -19.08 57.92
C GLY A 63 11.96 -17.81 57.68
N GLN A 64 12.28 -16.70 58.35
CA GLN A 64 11.65 -15.40 58.12
C GLN A 64 12.13 -14.77 56.81
N VAL A 65 13.45 -14.75 56.57
CA VAL A 65 14.02 -14.22 55.32
C VAL A 65 13.50 -15.01 54.12
N HIS A 66 13.42 -16.33 54.21
CA HIS A 66 12.89 -17.16 53.12
C HIS A 66 11.41 -16.85 52.82
N ARG A 67 10.59 -16.62 53.85
CA ARG A 67 9.19 -16.20 53.68
C ARG A 67 9.07 -14.82 53.04
N GLN A 68 9.83 -13.85 53.53
CA GLN A 68 9.80 -12.48 53.02
C GLN A 68 10.22 -12.42 51.54
N LEU A 69 11.28 -13.15 51.16
CA LEU A 69 11.71 -13.24 49.77
C LEU A 69 10.66 -13.92 48.88
N LYS A 70 9.95 -14.93 49.39
CA LYS A 70 8.86 -15.59 48.66
C LYS A 70 7.66 -14.65 48.44
N GLU A 71 7.26 -13.88 49.45
CA GLU A 71 6.18 -12.89 49.34
C GLU A 71 6.54 -11.75 48.38
N GLN A 72 7.81 -11.38 48.31
CA GLN A 72 8.34 -10.42 47.35
C GLN A 72 8.51 -11.01 45.93
N GLY A 73 8.12 -12.27 45.70
CA GLY A 73 8.21 -12.91 44.40
C GLY A 73 9.64 -13.18 43.93
N PHE A 74 10.64 -13.14 44.82
CA PHE A 74 12.05 -13.35 44.49
C PHE A 74 12.32 -14.70 43.83
N PHE A 75 11.50 -15.71 44.15
CA PHE A 75 11.58 -17.07 43.59
C PHE A 75 10.57 -17.34 42.47
N GLU A 76 9.77 -16.34 42.05
CA GLU A 76 8.84 -16.51 40.92
C GLU A 76 9.55 -16.18 39.59
N ALA A 77 9.41 -17.07 38.60
CA ALA A 77 9.94 -16.83 37.26
C ALA A 77 9.13 -15.74 36.54
N PRO A 78 9.78 -14.85 35.74
CA PRO A 78 9.06 -13.81 35.01
C PRO A 78 8.07 -14.43 34.01
N ARG A 79 6.81 -13.96 34.03
CA ARG A 79 5.77 -14.39 33.07
C ARG A 79 6.21 -14.01 31.65
N SER A 80 6.11 -14.95 30.71
CA SER A 80 6.63 -14.77 29.35
C SER A 80 5.83 -13.72 28.56
N ILE A 81 6.41 -12.53 28.38
CA ILE A 81 5.89 -11.43 27.53
C ILE A 81 5.76 -11.80 26.03
N ARG A 82 6.34 -12.93 25.60
CA ARG A 82 6.30 -13.43 24.21
C ARG A 82 4.87 -13.59 23.68
N LEU A 83 3.92 -14.04 24.51
CA LEU A 83 2.54 -14.27 24.08
C LEU A 83 1.78 -12.95 23.82
N LEU A 84 2.10 -11.90 24.57
CA LEU A 84 1.48 -10.58 24.42
C LEU A 84 2.00 -9.89 23.15
N VAL A 85 3.31 -9.95 22.91
CA VAL A 85 3.93 -9.42 21.68
C VAL A 85 3.40 -10.14 20.44
N LEU A 86 3.20 -11.46 20.51
CA LEU A 86 2.62 -12.23 19.40
C LEU A 86 1.18 -11.80 19.07
N ARG A 87 0.36 -11.52 20.09
CA ARG A 87 -1.03 -11.03 19.90
C ARG A 87 -1.08 -9.63 19.30
N ILE A 88 -0.19 -8.74 19.74
CA ILE A 88 -0.08 -7.38 19.20
C ILE A 88 0.38 -7.42 17.74
N ALA A 89 1.36 -8.26 17.41
CA ALA A 89 1.84 -8.44 16.04
C ALA A 89 0.75 -8.99 15.11
N ALA A 90 -0.05 -9.96 15.57
CA ALA A 90 -1.17 -10.50 14.79
C ALA A 90 -2.25 -9.44 14.52
N ALA A 91 -2.59 -8.62 15.52
CA ALA A 91 -3.57 -7.53 15.34
C ALA A 91 -3.08 -6.46 14.34
N ALA A 92 -1.79 -6.08 14.40
CA ALA A 92 -1.20 -5.13 13.47
C ALA A 92 -1.20 -5.65 12.01
N ALA A 93 -0.95 -6.95 11.80
CA ALA A 93 -0.98 -7.56 10.48
C ALA A 93 -2.38 -7.51 9.83
N VAL A 94 -3.44 -7.71 10.62
CA VAL A 94 -4.83 -7.61 10.13
C VAL A 94 -5.18 -6.19 9.70
N ILE A 95 -4.75 -5.19 10.47
CA ILE A 95 -4.97 -3.77 10.13
C ILE A 95 -4.19 -3.40 8.86
N ALA A 96 -2.94 -3.83 8.73
CA ALA A 96 -2.12 -3.58 7.54
C ALA A 96 -2.72 -4.22 6.28
N LEU A 97 -3.24 -5.45 6.39
CA LEU A 97 -3.96 -6.10 5.29
C LEU A 97 -5.26 -5.38 4.92
N GLY A 98 -6.02 -4.93 5.92
CA GLY A 98 -7.24 -4.14 5.69
C GLY A 98 -6.97 -2.83 4.97
N ILE A 99 -5.91 -2.12 5.36
CA ILE A 99 -5.47 -0.88 4.69
C ILE A 99 -4.99 -1.18 3.27
N GLY A 100 -4.24 -2.26 3.06
CA GLY A 100 -3.76 -2.66 1.72
C GLY A 100 -4.89 -3.01 0.76
N ILE A 101 -5.87 -3.79 1.23
CA ILE A 101 -7.06 -4.16 0.45
C ILE A 101 -7.93 -2.92 0.17
N GLY A 102 -8.14 -2.07 1.18
CA GLY A 102 -8.87 -0.82 1.02
C GLY A 102 -8.20 0.10 0.00
N TRP A 103 -6.88 0.27 0.08
CA TRP A 103 -6.10 1.08 -0.85
C TRP A 103 -6.18 0.55 -2.29
N PHE A 104 -6.18 -0.78 -2.47
CA PHE A 104 -6.30 -1.39 -3.79
C PHE A 104 -7.73 -1.27 -4.35
N ALA A 105 -8.75 -1.43 -3.51
CA ALA A 105 -10.16 -1.34 -3.90
C ALA A 105 -10.64 0.09 -4.18
N LEU A 106 -9.98 1.10 -3.59
CA LEU A 106 -10.28 2.53 -3.80
C LEU A 106 -9.56 3.14 -5.01
N LYS A 107 -8.72 2.38 -5.74
CA LYS A 107 -8.13 2.90 -6.97
C LYS A 107 -9.23 3.06 -8.03
N PRO A 108 -9.44 4.27 -8.58
CA PRO A 108 -10.32 4.43 -9.72
C PRO A 108 -9.83 3.51 -10.84
N PRO A 109 -10.75 2.92 -11.62
CA PRO A 109 -10.37 2.10 -12.76
C PRO A 109 -9.43 2.92 -13.65
N ALA A 110 -8.34 2.28 -14.10
CA ALA A 110 -7.44 2.90 -15.06
C ALA A 110 -8.26 3.37 -16.26
N PHE A 111 -7.97 4.58 -16.75
CA PHE A 111 -8.57 5.10 -17.97
C PHE A 111 -8.35 4.09 -19.09
N ASP A 112 -9.44 3.65 -19.73
CA ASP A 112 -9.42 2.76 -20.88
C ASP A 112 -9.68 3.59 -22.14
N PRO A 113 -8.64 3.85 -22.97
CA PRO A 113 -8.80 4.62 -24.19
C PRO A 113 -9.75 3.98 -25.21
N ALA A 114 -9.87 2.65 -25.21
CA ALA A 114 -10.78 1.95 -26.11
C ALA A 114 -12.24 2.15 -25.68
N LEU A 115 -12.51 2.10 -24.37
CA LEU A 115 -13.83 2.41 -23.83
C LEU A 115 -14.20 3.88 -24.11
N ALA A 116 -13.28 4.82 -23.85
CA ALA A 116 -13.50 6.23 -24.15
C ALA A 116 -13.82 6.46 -25.64
N PHE A 117 -13.03 5.90 -26.55
CA PHE A 117 -13.32 5.98 -27.98
C PHE A 117 -14.72 5.46 -28.33
N SER A 118 -15.13 4.30 -27.78
CA SER A 118 -16.45 3.73 -28.06
C SER A 118 -17.62 4.59 -27.58
N GLN A 119 -17.43 5.39 -26.53
CA GLN A 119 -18.45 6.29 -25.98
C GLN A 119 -18.57 7.57 -26.78
N TYR A 120 -17.45 8.10 -27.28
CA TYR A 120 -17.37 9.42 -27.90
C TYR A 120 -17.35 9.39 -29.44
N PHE A 121 -17.03 8.25 -30.05
CA PHE A 121 -17.09 8.10 -31.49
C PHE A 121 -18.54 7.87 -31.94
N GLN A 122 -19.10 8.88 -32.63
CA GLN A 122 -20.32 8.76 -33.40
C GLN A 122 -19.97 9.13 -34.84
N PRO A 123 -20.19 8.25 -35.84
CA PRO A 123 -20.03 8.63 -37.24
C PRO A 123 -20.91 9.85 -37.54
N ASP A 124 -20.33 10.88 -38.15
CA ASP A 124 -21.08 12.10 -38.51
C ASP A 124 -22.20 11.77 -39.52
N SER A 125 -23.40 11.56 -39.00
CA SER A 125 -24.59 11.23 -39.79
C SER A 125 -25.46 12.44 -40.11
N THR A 126 -25.26 13.56 -39.41
CA THR A 126 -26.17 14.71 -39.50
C THR A 126 -25.66 15.73 -40.52
N GLU A 127 -24.36 16.00 -40.58
CA GLU A 127 -23.83 16.97 -41.56
C GLU A 127 -23.75 16.37 -42.98
N VAL A 128 -23.55 15.05 -43.08
CA VAL A 128 -23.47 14.35 -44.37
C VAL A 128 -24.77 14.47 -45.18
N ASP A 129 -25.92 14.55 -44.52
CA ASP A 129 -27.23 14.68 -45.17
C ASP A 129 -27.36 16.03 -45.89
N GLY A 130 -26.97 17.13 -45.23
CA GLY A 130 -26.98 18.46 -45.84
C GLY A 130 -26.02 18.56 -47.03
N ILE A 131 -24.87 17.88 -46.96
CA ILE A 131 -23.90 17.84 -48.06
C ILE A 131 -24.46 17.07 -49.25
N ILE A 132 -25.02 15.87 -49.03
CA ILE A 132 -25.68 15.08 -50.09
C ILE A 132 -26.79 15.89 -50.77
N GLU A 133 -27.62 16.59 -50.00
CA GLU A 133 -28.66 17.46 -50.53
C GLU A 133 -28.10 18.61 -51.37
N SER A 134 -27.07 19.30 -50.89
CA SER A 134 -26.43 20.40 -51.62
C SER A 134 -25.84 19.95 -52.97
N LEU A 135 -25.24 18.75 -53.01
CA LEU A 135 -24.71 18.13 -54.23
C LEU A 135 -25.80 17.78 -55.24
N THR A 136 -27.07 17.71 -54.81
CA THR A 136 -28.23 17.43 -55.66
C THR A 136 -28.76 18.68 -56.37
N SER A 137 -28.46 19.89 -55.88
CA SER A 137 -29.10 21.13 -56.37
C SER A 137 -28.33 21.88 -57.47
N VAL A 138 -27.15 21.38 -57.86
CA VAL A 138 -26.29 22.05 -58.86
C VAL A 138 -26.78 21.71 -60.29
N GLY A 139 -27.24 22.74 -61.02
CA GLY A 139 -27.83 22.64 -62.35
C GLY A 139 -26.88 22.16 -63.47
N PHE A 140 -27.46 22.02 -64.67
CA PHE A 140 -26.94 21.46 -65.92
C PHE A 140 -25.57 21.98 -66.41
N THR A 141 -24.47 21.67 -65.73
CA THR A 141 -23.08 21.91 -66.18
C THR A 141 -22.28 20.59 -66.19
N PRO A 142 -21.11 20.53 -66.88
CA PRO A 142 -20.24 19.35 -66.91
C PRO A 142 -19.65 18.94 -65.54
N GLU A 143 -19.99 19.65 -64.46
CA GLU A 143 -19.70 19.29 -63.06
C GLU A 143 -20.49 18.07 -62.58
N MET A 144 -21.48 17.60 -63.36
CA MET A 144 -22.34 16.44 -63.09
C MET A 144 -21.53 15.18 -62.69
N ASN A 145 -20.50 14.79 -63.46
CA ASN A 145 -19.72 13.59 -63.14
C ASN A 145 -18.91 13.69 -61.82
N ARG A 146 -18.55 14.91 -61.41
CA ARG A 146 -17.76 15.17 -60.19
C ARG A 146 -18.64 15.11 -58.95
N SER A 147 -19.78 15.81 -58.98
CA SER A 147 -20.73 15.80 -57.87
C SER A 147 -21.38 14.44 -57.67
N ASP A 148 -21.63 13.69 -58.75
CA ASP A 148 -22.26 12.37 -58.67
C ASP A 148 -21.35 11.32 -58.00
N SER A 149 -20.05 11.32 -58.32
CA SER A 149 -19.08 10.37 -57.74
C SER A 149 -18.86 10.60 -56.24
N LEU A 150 -18.75 11.87 -55.82
CA LEU A 150 -18.64 12.21 -54.40
C LEU A 150 -19.94 11.86 -53.65
N ARG A 151 -21.08 12.23 -54.23
CA ARG A 151 -22.40 11.93 -53.65
C ARG A 151 -22.62 10.43 -53.45
N GLU A 152 -22.27 9.60 -54.42
CA GLU A 152 -22.38 8.14 -54.30
C GLU A 152 -21.54 7.61 -53.12
N ALA A 153 -20.32 8.12 -52.97
CA ALA A 153 -19.45 7.76 -51.87
C ALA A 153 -20.02 8.19 -50.51
N LEU A 154 -20.62 9.38 -50.42
CA LEU A 154 -21.28 9.87 -49.20
C LEU A 154 -22.56 9.09 -48.87
N LEU A 155 -23.33 8.65 -49.88
CA LEU A 155 -24.48 7.76 -49.68
C LEU A 155 -24.06 6.41 -49.09
N LEU A 156 -22.96 5.85 -49.59
CA LEU A 156 -22.37 4.62 -49.03
C LEU A 156 -21.89 4.83 -47.60
N TYR A 157 -21.25 5.96 -47.31
CA TYR A 157 -20.81 6.30 -45.95
C TYR A 157 -22.01 6.40 -44.99
N ARG A 158 -23.06 7.13 -45.38
CA ARG A 158 -24.31 7.27 -44.61
C ARG A 158 -24.97 5.92 -44.34
N ALA A 159 -24.92 5.00 -45.30
CA ALA A 159 -25.46 3.65 -45.17
C ALA A 159 -24.61 2.73 -44.26
N GLY A 160 -23.49 3.20 -43.71
CA GLY A 160 -22.55 2.40 -42.91
C GLY A 160 -21.64 1.50 -43.75
N ASN A 161 -21.68 1.61 -45.08
CA ASN A 161 -20.84 0.83 -46.00
C ASN A 161 -19.45 1.46 -46.11
N HIS A 162 -18.76 1.64 -44.99
CA HIS A 162 -17.50 2.38 -44.89
C HIS A 162 -16.39 1.85 -45.80
N GLN A 163 -16.31 0.53 -46.02
CA GLN A 163 -15.34 -0.08 -46.92
C GLN A 163 -15.57 0.28 -48.39
N GLN A 164 -16.83 0.40 -48.82
CA GLN A 164 -17.14 0.81 -50.19
C GLN A 164 -16.95 2.33 -50.30
N ALA A 165 -17.44 3.08 -49.32
CA ALA A 165 -17.29 4.52 -49.27
C ALA A 165 -15.82 4.96 -49.37
N SER A 166 -14.91 4.33 -48.61
CA SER A 166 -13.48 4.63 -48.67
C SER A 166 -12.90 4.39 -50.07
N GLY A 167 -13.24 3.26 -50.71
CA GLY A 167 -12.80 2.96 -52.07
C GLY A 167 -13.27 3.99 -53.10
N PHE A 168 -14.53 4.41 -53.04
CA PHE A 168 -15.05 5.46 -53.94
C PHE A 168 -14.42 6.83 -53.66
N LEU A 169 -14.21 7.19 -52.39
CA LEU A 169 -13.57 8.44 -52.00
C LEU A 169 -12.09 8.49 -52.41
N GLU A 170 -11.36 7.38 -52.30
CA GLU A 170 -9.98 7.27 -52.78
C GLU A 170 -9.88 7.49 -54.29
N ILE A 171 -10.79 6.89 -55.07
CA ILE A 171 -10.84 7.09 -56.52
C ILE A 171 -11.12 8.57 -56.83
N PHE A 172 -12.13 9.16 -56.19
CA PHE A 172 -12.48 10.56 -56.37
C PHE A 172 -11.31 11.52 -56.04
N LEU A 173 -10.58 11.25 -54.96
CA LEU A 173 -9.45 12.07 -54.51
C LEU A 173 -8.22 11.97 -55.41
N ARG A 174 -8.11 10.97 -56.29
CA ARG A 174 -7.03 10.94 -57.31
C ARG A 174 -7.16 12.09 -58.30
N ASP A 175 -8.40 12.39 -58.70
CA ASP A 175 -8.70 13.46 -59.65
C ASP A 175 -8.92 14.81 -58.93
N HIS A 176 -9.34 14.76 -57.67
CA HIS A 176 -9.66 15.94 -56.86
C HIS A 176 -8.92 15.95 -55.52
N PRO A 177 -7.57 15.97 -55.53
CA PRO A 177 -6.79 15.77 -54.33
C PRO A 177 -7.04 16.82 -53.25
N GLN A 178 -7.51 18.02 -53.60
CA GLN A 178 -7.76 19.16 -52.69
C GLN A 178 -9.22 19.26 -52.19
N ASN A 179 -10.07 18.26 -52.45
CA ASN A 179 -11.44 18.29 -51.95
C ASN A 179 -11.47 17.91 -50.46
N ASP A 180 -11.57 18.91 -49.59
CA ASP A 180 -11.49 18.71 -48.14
C ASP A 180 -12.69 17.92 -47.58
N THR A 181 -13.88 18.05 -48.16
CA THR A 181 -15.04 17.22 -47.81
C THR A 181 -14.77 15.75 -48.08
N ALA A 182 -14.25 15.40 -49.27
CA ALA A 182 -13.94 14.02 -49.62
C ALA A 182 -12.80 13.47 -48.74
N ARG A 183 -11.78 14.28 -48.44
CA ARG A 183 -10.73 13.90 -47.48
C ARG A 183 -11.31 13.64 -46.09
N PHE A 184 -12.22 14.49 -45.63
CA PHE A 184 -12.82 14.36 -44.31
C PHE A 184 -13.60 13.05 -44.17
N TYR A 185 -14.53 12.78 -45.10
CA TYR A 185 -15.32 11.55 -45.05
C TYR A 185 -14.49 10.29 -45.32
N LEU A 186 -13.38 10.40 -46.05
CA LEU A 186 -12.45 9.27 -46.18
C LEU A 186 -11.81 8.96 -44.83
N ALA A 187 -11.37 9.98 -44.09
CA ALA A 187 -10.82 9.77 -42.75
C ALA A 187 -11.85 9.18 -41.78
N LEU A 188 -13.13 9.58 -41.86
CA LEU A 188 -14.17 8.99 -41.02
C LEU A 188 -14.48 7.54 -41.40
N ALA A 189 -14.43 7.21 -42.69
CA ALA A 189 -14.56 5.83 -43.16
C ALA A 189 -13.37 4.98 -42.67
N GLU A 190 -12.14 5.48 -42.82
CA GLU A 190 -10.90 4.87 -42.29
C GLU A 190 -11.01 4.63 -40.78
N LEU A 191 -11.50 5.62 -40.01
CA LEU A 191 -11.71 5.51 -38.57
C LEU A 191 -12.70 4.39 -38.21
N SER A 192 -13.81 4.30 -38.95
CA SER A 192 -14.84 3.27 -38.79
C SER A 192 -14.30 1.87 -39.11
N LEU A 193 -13.31 1.79 -39.99
CA LEU A 193 -12.58 0.58 -40.35
C LEU A 193 -11.38 0.29 -39.43
N SER A 194 -11.24 1.03 -38.32
CA SER A 194 -10.13 0.91 -37.36
C SER A 194 -8.75 1.23 -37.94
N GLN A 195 -8.70 2.02 -39.01
CA GLN A 195 -7.47 2.52 -39.63
C GLN A 195 -7.10 3.87 -39.02
N TYR A 196 -6.61 3.87 -37.78
CA TYR A 196 -6.40 5.10 -37.01
C TYR A 196 -5.25 5.96 -37.54
N GLU A 197 -4.15 5.36 -37.96
CA GLU A 197 -2.98 6.08 -38.46
C GLU A 197 -3.27 6.84 -39.77
N PRO A 198 -3.85 6.21 -40.83
CA PRO A 198 -4.22 6.93 -42.05
C PRO A 198 -5.27 8.02 -41.79
N ALA A 199 -6.27 7.74 -40.95
CA ALA A 199 -7.29 8.70 -40.59
C ALA A 199 -6.67 9.92 -39.87
N ALA A 200 -5.77 9.69 -38.92
CA ALA A 200 -5.08 10.75 -38.19
C ALA A 200 -4.23 11.63 -39.11
N GLU A 201 -3.50 11.01 -40.05
CA GLU A 201 -2.70 11.76 -41.03
C GLU A 201 -3.59 12.71 -41.84
N ARG A 202 -4.70 12.19 -42.37
CA ARG A 202 -5.65 12.96 -43.18
C ARG A 202 -6.35 14.06 -42.39
N LEU A 203 -6.80 13.75 -41.17
CA LEU A 203 -7.46 14.72 -40.28
C LEU A 203 -6.50 15.80 -39.78
N SER A 204 -5.20 15.50 -39.64
CA SER A 204 -4.21 16.48 -39.18
C SER A 204 -4.07 17.68 -40.13
N GLY A 205 -4.21 17.45 -41.44
CA GLY A 205 -4.24 18.51 -42.45
C GLY A 205 -5.52 19.34 -42.36
N LEU A 206 -6.68 18.67 -42.28
CA LEU A 206 -7.99 19.30 -42.21
C LEU A 206 -8.21 20.10 -40.92
N ALA A 207 -7.66 19.61 -39.80
CA ALA A 207 -7.69 20.28 -38.49
C ALA A 207 -6.97 21.65 -38.50
N ARG A 208 -6.11 21.91 -39.50
CA ARG A 208 -5.35 23.16 -39.67
C ARG A 208 -5.77 23.93 -40.93
N ALA A 209 -6.71 23.41 -41.71
CA ALA A 209 -7.12 24.01 -42.97
C ALA A 209 -8.03 25.22 -42.71
N ASP A 210 -7.52 26.41 -43.04
CA ASP A 210 -8.30 27.64 -42.96
C ASP A 210 -9.47 27.59 -43.95
N GLY A 211 -10.68 27.91 -43.49
CA GLY A 211 -11.89 27.94 -44.32
C GLY A 211 -12.57 26.60 -44.54
N PHE A 212 -12.07 25.50 -43.97
CA PHE A 212 -12.79 24.23 -43.95
C PHE A 212 -13.93 24.28 -42.92
N GLY A 213 -15.17 24.14 -43.38
CA GLY A 213 -16.36 24.28 -42.54
C GLY A 213 -16.42 23.30 -41.35
N GLN A 214 -15.83 22.12 -41.50
CA GLN A 214 -15.78 21.06 -40.48
C GLN A 214 -14.42 20.96 -39.78
N GLN A 215 -13.64 22.05 -39.72
CA GLN A 215 -12.30 22.06 -39.10
C GLN A 215 -12.31 21.55 -37.66
N LYS A 216 -13.33 21.92 -36.86
CA LYS A 216 -13.43 21.53 -35.44
C LYS A 216 -13.81 20.08 -35.28
N GLN A 217 -14.70 19.58 -36.13
CA GLN A 217 -15.05 18.18 -36.24
C GLN A 217 -13.81 17.37 -36.64
N ALA A 218 -12.99 17.88 -37.57
CA ALA A 218 -11.71 17.25 -37.92
C ALA A 218 -10.74 17.17 -36.74
N GLN A 219 -10.63 18.24 -35.94
CA GLN A 219 -9.88 18.23 -34.69
C GLN A 219 -10.44 17.19 -33.71
N TRP A 220 -11.76 17.11 -33.54
CA TRP A 220 -12.41 16.15 -32.66
C TRP A 220 -12.09 14.70 -33.06
N TYR A 221 -12.32 14.33 -34.31
CA TYR A 221 -12.00 12.99 -34.79
C TYR A 221 -10.50 12.69 -34.77
N LEU A 222 -9.64 13.70 -34.96
CA LEU A 222 -8.19 13.55 -34.81
C LEU A 222 -7.82 13.18 -33.37
N ALA A 223 -8.42 13.83 -32.37
CA ALA A 223 -8.23 13.47 -30.96
C ALA A 223 -8.66 12.02 -30.69
N LEU A 224 -9.80 11.60 -31.26
CA LEU A 224 -10.28 10.21 -31.13
C LEU A 224 -9.34 9.19 -31.81
N CYS A 225 -8.76 9.52 -32.98
CA CYS A 225 -7.72 8.69 -33.59
C CYS A 225 -6.56 8.47 -32.62
N TYR A 226 -6.07 9.57 -32.04
CA TYR A 226 -4.94 9.54 -31.12
C TYR A 226 -5.21 8.70 -29.87
N LEU A 227 -6.44 8.68 -29.34
CA LEU A 227 -6.78 7.78 -28.22
C LEU A 227 -6.59 6.29 -28.56
N ARG A 228 -6.66 5.92 -29.84
CA ARG A 228 -6.51 4.54 -30.30
C ARG A 228 -5.08 4.17 -30.69
N MET A 229 -4.16 5.13 -30.65
CA MET A 229 -2.75 4.95 -31.00
C MET A 229 -1.89 4.80 -29.74
N ALA A 230 -0.85 3.95 -29.80
CA ALA A 230 -0.01 3.63 -28.65
C ALA A 230 0.64 4.84 -27.95
N ASN A 231 0.95 5.91 -28.69
CA ASN A 231 1.58 7.14 -28.19
C ASN A 231 0.72 8.40 -28.43
N GLY A 232 -0.59 8.24 -28.61
CA GLY A 232 -1.46 9.35 -28.98
C GLY A 232 -2.04 10.15 -27.82
N LEU A 233 -1.89 9.73 -26.56
CA LEU A 233 -2.51 10.45 -25.41
C LEU A 233 -2.10 11.93 -25.32
N ASN A 234 -0.82 12.25 -25.50
CA ASN A 234 -0.34 13.64 -25.48
C ASN A 234 -0.88 14.47 -26.66
N PRO A 235 -0.77 14.00 -27.92
CA PRO A 235 -1.43 14.66 -29.05
C PRO A 235 -2.96 14.82 -28.87
N ALA A 236 -3.65 13.81 -28.34
CA ALA A 236 -5.09 13.87 -28.06
C ALA A 236 -5.40 15.00 -27.07
N ARG A 237 -4.65 15.06 -25.96
CA ARG A 237 -4.78 16.11 -24.94
C ARG A 237 -4.66 17.51 -25.55
N GLN A 238 -3.62 17.76 -26.35
CA GLN A 238 -3.40 19.08 -26.98
C GLN A 238 -4.53 19.51 -27.91
N VAL A 239 -5.15 18.56 -28.61
CA VAL A 239 -6.27 18.86 -29.50
C VAL A 239 -7.56 19.09 -28.70
N LEU A 240 -7.79 18.27 -27.67
CA LEU A 240 -8.96 18.40 -26.79
C LEU A 240 -8.93 19.69 -25.96
N GLU A 241 -7.77 20.15 -25.51
CA GLU A 241 -7.62 21.44 -24.80
C GLU A 241 -8.14 22.60 -25.66
N LYS A 242 -7.76 22.65 -26.94
CA LYS A 242 -8.24 23.69 -27.86
C LYS A 242 -9.74 23.63 -28.07
N LEU A 243 -10.29 22.43 -28.25
CA LEU A 243 -11.72 22.23 -28.43
C LEU A 243 -12.53 22.55 -27.16
N ALA A 244 -11.97 22.28 -25.99
CA ALA A 244 -12.59 22.56 -24.70
C ALA A 244 -12.67 24.08 -24.41
N GLU A 245 -11.76 24.86 -24.96
CA GLU A 245 -11.74 26.33 -24.86
C GLU A 245 -12.65 27.01 -25.90
N ASP A 246 -12.99 26.34 -27.01
CA ASP A 246 -13.80 26.90 -28.08
C ASP A 246 -15.31 26.81 -27.77
N GLU A 247 -15.92 27.94 -27.39
CA GLU A 247 -17.37 28.03 -27.07
C GLU A 247 -18.28 27.81 -28.28
N SER A 248 -17.74 27.90 -29.49
CA SER A 248 -18.50 27.70 -30.73
C SER A 248 -18.34 26.28 -31.30
N PHE A 249 -17.76 25.37 -30.53
CA PHE A 249 -17.76 23.94 -30.85
C PHE A 249 -18.96 23.25 -30.19
N ASP A 250 -19.73 22.51 -30.98
CA ASP A 250 -20.94 21.81 -30.54
C ASP A 250 -20.65 20.73 -29.50
N LYS A 251 -19.47 20.09 -29.55
CA LYS A 251 -19.04 19.06 -28.59
C LYS A 251 -18.02 19.57 -27.55
N GLN A 252 -18.07 20.87 -27.22
CA GLN A 252 -17.16 21.46 -26.23
C GLN A 252 -17.25 20.77 -24.86
N ALA A 253 -18.46 20.42 -24.42
CA ALA A 253 -18.69 19.78 -23.13
C ALA A 253 -18.08 18.38 -23.08
N GLU A 254 -18.24 17.60 -24.15
CA GLU A 254 -17.65 16.28 -24.31
C GLU A 254 -16.12 16.34 -24.39
N ALA A 255 -15.57 17.38 -25.05
CA ALA A 255 -14.12 17.61 -25.06
C ALA A 255 -13.56 17.86 -23.65
N ARG A 256 -14.25 18.65 -22.82
CA ARG A 256 -13.89 18.87 -21.42
C ARG A 256 -13.97 17.59 -20.59
N GLU A 257 -15.07 16.85 -20.72
CA GLU A 257 -15.27 15.61 -19.99
C GLU A 257 -14.18 14.56 -20.34
N LEU A 258 -13.87 14.43 -21.62
CA LEU A 258 -12.82 13.52 -22.09
C LEU A 258 -11.44 13.96 -21.60
N LEU A 259 -11.17 15.28 -21.56
CA LEU A 259 -9.91 15.84 -21.05
C LEU A 259 -9.70 15.57 -19.55
N GLU A 260 -10.76 15.63 -18.73
CA GLU A 260 -10.72 15.31 -17.30
C GLU A 260 -10.45 13.82 -17.04
N LYS A 261 -10.94 12.94 -17.92
CA LYS A 261 -10.75 11.49 -17.81
C LYS A 261 -9.34 11.04 -18.23
N LEU A 262 -8.61 11.85 -19.02
CA LEU A 262 -7.27 11.50 -19.48
C LEU A 262 -6.26 11.48 -18.32
N PRO A 263 -5.43 10.43 -18.20
CA PRO A 263 -4.42 10.33 -17.14
C PRO A 263 -3.38 11.46 -17.25
N GLN A 264 -2.96 11.99 -16.11
CA GLN A 264 -1.93 13.04 -16.02
C GLN A 264 -0.58 12.59 -16.58
#